data_AF-A0A843LIL3-F1
#
_entry.id   AF-A0A843LIL3-F1
#
_cell.length_a   1.000
_cell.length_b   1.000
_cell.length_c   1.000
_cell.angle_alpha   90.00
_cell.angle_beta   90.00
_cell.angle_gamma   90.00
#
_symmetry.space_group_name_H-M   'P 1'
#
loop_
_entity.id
_entity.type
_entity.pdbx_description
1 polymer ?
#
loop_
_entity_poly.entity_id
_entity_poly.type
_entity_poly.pdbx_seq_one_letter_code
_entity_poly.pdbx_strand_id
1 'polypeptide(L)'
;MEQRTFPILMGILLVLVILTAPAYAEVPPPEDSGDTQFLEIWDTLIALQEQIADAFCTILALEDEIAGLKLENVWVNPLVAYPTGPNGPQTTYITSGICNASDLPCTTGALEITTETMVTEDDHQWVIFPLILPDGGKVTGVMIHYYINTTDSATTYIAQTRLSQMTTPDGATVMMDDDTDLYGPGPFEHTSFASYQVGGANTLELKVVIGNPDDSIVIGGIEIFVER
;
A
#
# COMPACT_ATOMS: atom_id res chain seq x y z
N MET A 1 -16.10 -18.97 -8.63
CA MET A 1 -17.41 -18.86 -7.94
C MET A 1 -17.34 -19.63 -6.62
N GLU A 2 -16.34 -19.33 -5.78
CA GLU A 2 -15.92 -20.26 -4.71
C GLU A 2 -15.42 -19.55 -3.43
N GLN A 3 -15.75 -18.26 -3.25
CA GLN A 3 -15.24 -17.44 -2.14
C GLN A 3 -16.31 -17.10 -1.09
N ARG A 4 -17.55 -17.60 -1.26
CA ARG A 4 -18.69 -17.30 -0.37
C ARG A 4 -19.02 -18.41 0.63
N THR A 5 -18.37 -19.57 0.54
CA THR A 5 -18.74 -20.77 1.30
C THR A 5 -18.12 -20.79 2.70
N PHE A 6 -16.96 -20.17 2.88
CA PHE A 6 -16.22 -20.15 4.15
C PHE A 6 -16.92 -19.39 5.30
N PRO A 7 -17.40 -18.14 5.11
CA PRO A 7 -18.05 -17.41 6.20
C PRO A 7 -19.40 -18.03 6.62
N ILE A 8 -20.07 -18.74 5.71
CA ILE A 8 -21.35 -19.41 6.00
C ILE A 8 -21.13 -20.68 6.82
N LEU A 9 -20.14 -21.51 6.47
CA LEU A 9 -19.79 -22.70 7.24
C LEU A 9 -19.24 -22.36 8.63
N MET A 10 -18.43 -21.31 8.73
CA MET A 10 -17.90 -20.82 10.01
C MET A 10 -19.00 -20.24 10.89
N GLY A 11 -19.95 -19.49 10.31
CA GLY A 11 -21.14 -19.00 11.02
C GLY A 11 -22.05 -20.13 11.52
N ILE A 12 -22.23 -21.22 10.76
CA ILE A 12 -23.01 -22.38 11.19
C ILE A 12 -22.30 -23.12 12.34
N LEU A 13 -20.97 -23.28 12.28
CA LEU A 13 -20.18 -23.90 13.35
C LEU A 13 -20.23 -23.05 14.63
N LEU A 14 -20.12 -21.72 14.50
CA LEU A 14 -20.22 -20.75 15.60
C LEU A 14 -21.59 -20.79 16.29
N VAL A 15 -22.67 -20.86 15.51
CA VAL A 15 -24.05 -20.99 16.03
C VAL A 15 -24.24 -22.33 16.75
N LEU A 16 -23.65 -23.43 16.25
CA LEU A 16 -23.69 -24.74 16.91
C LEU A 16 -22.91 -24.75 18.24
N VAL A 17 -21.74 -24.14 18.30
CA VAL A 17 -20.93 -24.05 19.54
C VAL A 17 -21.58 -23.11 20.56
N ILE A 18 -22.10 -21.96 20.13
CA ILE A 18 -22.76 -20.98 21.03
C ILE A 18 -24.13 -21.49 21.50
N LEU A 19 -24.92 -22.19 20.67
CA LEU A 19 -26.22 -22.76 21.11
C LEU A 19 -26.05 -23.97 22.03
N THR A 20 -24.92 -24.66 21.99
CA THR A 20 -24.66 -25.82 22.86
C THR A 20 -23.88 -25.44 24.13
N ALA A 21 -23.18 -24.31 24.15
CA ALA A 21 -22.37 -23.88 25.30
C ALA A 21 -23.15 -23.56 26.58
N PRO A 22 -24.24 -22.76 26.59
CA PRO A 22 -25.00 -22.50 27.82
C PRO A 22 -25.89 -23.69 28.21
N ALA A 23 -26.15 -24.63 27.31
CA ALA A 23 -26.99 -25.80 27.59
C ALA A 23 -26.24 -26.92 28.32
N TYR A 24 -24.90 -26.96 28.28
CA TYR A 24 -24.09 -27.99 28.96
C TYR A 24 -23.57 -27.54 30.34
N ALA A 25 -23.38 -26.24 30.57
CA ALA A 25 -22.93 -25.72 31.87
C ALA A 25 -23.97 -25.89 33.00
N GLU A 26 -25.25 -26.10 32.66
CA GLU A 26 -26.33 -26.34 33.63
C GLU A 26 -26.71 -27.82 33.79
N VAL A 27 -26.07 -28.74 33.06
CA VAL A 27 -26.35 -30.17 33.20
C VAL A 27 -25.47 -30.72 34.33
N PRO A 28 -26.04 -31.04 35.51
CA PRO A 28 -25.27 -31.72 36.54
C PRO A 28 -24.78 -33.08 35.99
N PRO A 29 -23.60 -33.55 36.38
CA PRO A 29 -23.15 -34.88 36.01
C PRO A 29 -24.22 -35.90 36.41
N PRO A 30 -24.49 -36.95 35.62
CA PRO A 30 -25.47 -37.97 35.98
C PRO A 30 -25.09 -38.57 37.35
N GLU A 31 -25.95 -38.34 38.36
CA GLU A 31 -25.74 -38.63 39.79
C GLU A 31 -25.46 -40.11 40.13
N ASP A 32 -25.51 -41.03 39.15
CA ASP A 32 -25.39 -42.48 39.34
C ASP A 32 -24.19 -43.12 38.63
N SER A 33 -23.27 -42.35 38.04
CA SER A 33 -22.03 -42.92 37.49
C SER A 33 -20.96 -43.06 38.57
N GLY A 34 -20.90 -44.21 39.25
CA GLY A 34 -19.77 -44.59 40.12
C GLY A 34 -18.44 -44.81 39.36
N ASP A 35 -18.32 -44.27 38.15
CA ASP A 35 -17.27 -44.53 37.20
C ASP A 35 -16.39 -43.27 37.09
N THR A 36 -15.33 -43.23 37.89
CA THR A 36 -14.39 -42.10 37.99
C THR A 36 -13.81 -41.71 36.63
N GLN A 37 -13.68 -42.66 35.71
CA GLN A 37 -13.21 -42.42 34.34
C GLN A 37 -14.19 -41.56 33.52
N PHE A 38 -15.49 -41.68 33.76
CA PHE A 38 -16.50 -40.85 33.08
C PHE A 38 -16.43 -39.40 33.55
N LEU A 39 -16.26 -39.16 34.86
CA LEU A 39 -16.11 -37.83 35.44
C LEU A 39 -14.83 -37.13 34.95
N GLU A 40 -13.71 -37.85 34.84
CA GLU A 40 -12.48 -37.31 34.25
C GLU A 40 -12.66 -36.91 32.78
N ILE A 41 -13.32 -37.75 31.98
CA ILE A 41 -13.62 -37.43 30.57
C ILE A 41 -14.53 -36.20 30.50
N TRP A 42 -15.54 -36.11 31.37
CA TRP A 42 -16.45 -34.97 31.42
C TRP A 42 -15.73 -33.65 31.74
N ASP A 43 -14.87 -33.65 32.75
CA ASP A 43 -14.07 -32.47 33.13
C ASP A 43 -13.11 -32.05 32.00
N THR A 44 -12.47 -33.01 31.31
CA THR A 44 -11.61 -32.70 30.15
C THR A 44 -12.40 -32.10 28.98
N LEU A 45 -13.66 -32.49 28.81
CA LEU A 45 -14.51 -31.99 27.74
C LEU A 45 -14.97 -30.55 28.02
N ILE A 46 -15.27 -30.23 29.28
CA ILE A 46 -15.55 -28.86 29.73
C ILE A 46 -14.31 -27.97 29.53
N ALA A 47 -13.14 -28.43 29.97
CA ALA A 47 -11.89 -27.66 29.83
C ALA A 47 -11.53 -27.40 28.36
N LEU A 48 -11.81 -28.36 27.46
CA LEU A 48 -11.63 -28.17 26.03
C LEU A 48 -12.61 -27.15 25.47
N GLN A 49 -13.87 -27.16 25.93
CA GLN A 49 -14.88 -26.18 25.52
C GLN A 49 -14.48 -24.75 25.93
N GLU A 50 -13.92 -24.57 27.13
CA GLU A 50 -13.40 -23.28 27.59
C GLU A 50 -12.22 -22.80 26.74
N GLN A 51 -11.26 -23.67 26.42
CA GLN A 51 -10.14 -23.34 25.53
C GLN A 51 -10.61 -22.94 24.13
N ILE A 52 -11.62 -23.63 23.60
CA ILE A 52 -12.20 -23.30 22.30
C ILE A 52 -12.86 -21.91 22.36
N ALA A 53 -13.62 -21.60 23.42
CA ALA A 53 -14.24 -20.30 23.59
C ALA A 53 -13.21 -19.16 23.67
N ASP A 54 -12.13 -19.35 24.42
CA ASP A 54 -11.05 -18.35 24.57
C ASP A 54 -10.30 -18.12 23.24
N ALA A 55 -10.04 -19.19 22.49
CA ALA A 55 -9.45 -19.10 21.15
C ALA A 55 -10.36 -18.32 20.18
N PHE A 56 -11.68 -18.54 20.23
CA PHE A 56 -12.64 -17.78 19.43
C PHE A 56 -12.70 -16.31 19.82
N CYS A 57 -12.68 -15.97 21.11
CA CYS A 57 -12.60 -14.58 21.57
C CYS A 57 -11.33 -13.90 21.05
N THR A 58 -10.19 -14.60 21.06
CA THR A 58 -8.93 -14.09 20.52
C THR A 58 -9.01 -13.85 19.02
N ILE A 59 -9.59 -14.78 18.26
CA ILE A 59 -9.79 -14.64 16.82
C ILE A 59 -10.70 -13.44 16.50
N LEU A 60 -11.80 -13.26 17.22
CA LEU A 60 -12.71 -12.13 17.03
C LEU A 60 -12.04 -10.79 17.38
N ALA A 61 -11.19 -10.74 18.41
CA ALA A 61 -10.43 -9.55 18.75
C ALA A 61 -9.41 -9.18 17.65
N LEU A 62 -8.76 -10.19 17.06
CA LEU A 62 -7.86 -10.01 15.91
C LEU A 62 -8.62 -9.57 14.64
N GLU A 63 -9.82 -10.08 14.40
CA GLU A 63 -10.67 -9.62 13.29
C GLU A 63 -11.06 -8.15 13.45
N ASP A 64 -11.35 -7.67 14.66
CA ASP A 64 -11.64 -6.25 14.94
C ASP A 64 -10.39 -5.37 14.78
N GLU A 65 -9.21 -5.86 15.18
CA GLU A 65 -7.92 -5.17 14.96
C GLU A 65 -7.58 -5.06 13.47
N ILE A 66 -7.80 -6.13 12.69
CA ILE A 66 -7.63 -6.14 11.23
C ILE A 66 -8.69 -5.26 10.54
N ALA A 67 -9.93 -5.25 11.03
CA ALA A 67 -10.97 -4.36 10.52
C ALA A 67 -10.69 -2.88 10.86
N GLY A 68 -9.93 -2.63 11.93
CA GLY A 68 -9.35 -1.33 12.30
C GLY A 68 -8.24 -0.90 11.35
N LEU A 69 -7.36 -1.83 10.92
CA LEU A 69 -6.36 -1.62 9.88
C LEU A 69 -6.99 -1.50 8.49
N LYS A 70 -7.75 -0.43 8.25
CA LYS A 70 -8.15 -0.05 6.90
C LYS A 70 -6.95 0.51 6.17
N LEU A 71 -6.25 -0.36 5.43
CA LEU A 71 -5.39 0.06 4.34
C LEU A 71 -6.26 0.76 3.30
N GLU A 72 -6.20 2.09 3.32
CA GLU A 72 -6.76 2.94 2.29
C GLU A 72 -5.67 3.22 1.29
N ASN A 73 -5.78 2.59 0.12
CA ASN A 73 -4.90 2.89 -0.98
C ASN A 73 -5.40 4.15 -1.67
N VAL A 74 -4.58 5.21 -1.67
CA VAL A 74 -4.90 6.47 -2.33
C VAL A 74 -4.31 6.44 -3.74
N TRP A 75 -5.19 6.43 -4.74
CA TRP A 75 -4.77 6.56 -6.13
C TRP A 75 -4.48 8.02 -6.49
N VAL A 76 -3.29 8.28 -7.00
CA VAL A 76 -2.86 9.63 -7.40
C VAL A 76 -2.95 9.74 -8.91
N ASN A 77 -3.61 10.81 -9.38
CA ASN A 77 -3.63 11.14 -10.80
C ASN A 77 -2.24 11.70 -11.21
N PRO A 78 -1.47 11.03 -12.08
CA PRO A 78 -0.13 11.49 -12.40
C PRO A 78 -0.14 12.78 -13.26
N LEU A 79 -1.27 13.14 -13.89
CA LEU A 79 -1.37 14.34 -14.73
C LEU A 79 -1.34 15.66 -13.96
N VAL A 80 -1.43 15.65 -12.62
CA VAL A 80 -1.24 16.87 -11.81
C VAL A 80 0.22 17.20 -11.55
N ALA A 81 1.14 16.38 -12.07
CA ALA A 81 2.56 16.55 -11.86
C ALA A 81 3.12 17.77 -12.58
N TYR A 82 4.20 18.31 -12.03
CA TYR A 82 4.96 19.39 -12.66
C TYR A 82 6.46 19.19 -12.45
N PRO A 83 7.28 19.56 -13.45
CA PRO A 83 8.71 19.37 -13.38
C PRO A 83 9.40 20.53 -12.65
N THR A 84 10.45 20.22 -11.88
CA THR A 84 11.28 21.18 -11.15
C THR A 84 12.77 20.86 -11.29
N GLY A 85 13.60 21.88 -11.12
CA GLY A 85 15.06 21.73 -11.09
C GLY A 85 15.62 21.56 -9.67
N PRO A 86 16.97 21.64 -9.50
CA PRO A 86 17.68 21.32 -8.25
C PRO A 86 17.23 22.06 -6.99
N ASN A 87 16.54 23.19 -7.14
CA ASN A 87 16.15 24.08 -6.04
C ASN A 87 14.63 24.28 -5.93
N GLY A 88 13.83 23.57 -6.72
CA GLY A 88 12.37 23.69 -6.71
C GLY A 88 11.68 24.61 -7.73
N PRO A 89 12.35 25.58 -8.43
CA PRO A 89 11.70 26.27 -9.54
C PRO A 89 11.34 25.33 -10.68
N GLN A 90 10.30 25.71 -11.44
CA GLN A 90 9.96 25.02 -12.68
C GLN A 90 11.17 25.00 -13.63
N THR A 91 11.46 23.82 -14.16
CA THR A 91 12.56 23.59 -15.09
C THR A 91 12.08 23.58 -16.54
N THR A 92 13.00 23.87 -17.46
CA THR A 92 12.82 23.69 -18.91
C THR A 92 13.56 22.46 -19.44
N TYR A 93 14.32 21.76 -18.60
CA TYR A 93 15.12 20.60 -19.01
C TYR A 93 14.24 19.37 -19.24
N ILE A 94 13.15 19.23 -18.50
CA ILE A 94 12.19 18.15 -18.68
C ILE A 94 10.79 18.74 -18.85
N THR A 95 9.98 18.06 -19.64
CA THR A 95 8.57 18.37 -19.84
C THR A 95 7.74 17.18 -19.39
N SER A 96 6.61 17.44 -18.72
CA SER A 96 5.65 16.41 -18.33
C SER A 96 4.28 16.73 -18.93
N GLY A 97 3.62 15.73 -19.52
CA GLY A 97 2.34 15.92 -20.19
C GLY A 97 1.55 14.63 -20.37
N ILE A 98 0.42 14.72 -21.08
CA ILE A 98 -0.39 13.54 -21.39
C ILE A 98 0.39 12.64 -22.35
N CYS A 99 0.50 11.35 -22.01
CA CYS A 99 1.03 10.32 -22.89
C CYS A 99 0.06 10.13 -24.07
N ASN A 100 0.44 10.59 -25.27
CA ASN A 100 -0.45 10.64 -26.45
C ASN A 100 -0.27 9.46 -27.41
N ALA A 101 0.63 8.51 -27.13
CA ALA A 101 0.80 7.36 -28.02
C ALA A 101 -0.46 6.49 -28.03
N SER A 102 -0.80 5.97 -29.21
CA SER A 102 -1.97 5.10 -29.40
C SER A 102 -1.77 3.67 -28.90
N ASP A 103 -0.54 3.32 -28.54
CA ASP A 103 -0.12 1.97 -28.11
C ASP A 103 0.44 2.02 -26.68
N LEU A 104 0.53 0.84 -26.04
CA LEU A 104 1.23 0.69 -24.76
C LEU A 104 2.65 1.26 -24.88
N PRO A 105 3.13 2.01 -23.87
CA PRO A 105 2.61 2.10 -22.49
C PRO A 105 1.58 3.20 -22.22
N CYS A 106 1.20 4.01 -23.21
CA CYS A 106 0.29 5.13 -22.95
C CYS A 106 -1.13 4.62 -22.72
N THR A 107 -1.59 4.67 -21.47
CA THR A 107 -3.01 4.49 -21.10
C THR A 107 -3.66 5.83 -20.83
N THR A 108 -5.00 5.90 -20.93
CA THR A 108 -5.75 7.09 -20.53
C THR A 108 -5.38 7.51 -19.11
N GLY A 109 -4.88 8.74 -18.96
CA GLY A 109 -4.46 9.27 -17.65
C GLY A 109 -2.98 9.06 -17.32
N ALA A 110 -2.19 8.43 -18.19
CA ALA A 110 -0.74 8.31 -17.99
C ALA A 110 -0.02 9.63 -18.26
N LEU A 111 0.99 9.92 -17.45
CA LEU A 111 1.90 11.04 -17.62
C LEU A 111 3.13 10.57 -18.41
N GLU A 112 3.52 11.32 -19.44
CA GLU A 112 4.79 11.13 -20.14
C GLU A 112 5.76 12.26 -19.77
N ILE A 113 7.00 11.88 -19.47
CA ILE A 113 8.10 12.76 -19.14
C ILE A 113 9.14 12.65 -20.26
N THR A 114 9.44 13.77 -20.89
CA THR A 114 10.39 13.87 -22.01
C THR A 114 11.38 15.00 -21.78
N THR A 115 12.37 15.09 -22.66
CA THR A 115 13.34 16.18 -22.67
C THR A 115 13.72 16.57 -24.09
N GLU A 116 14.18 17.81 -24.27
CA GLU A 116 14.81 18.27 -25.51
C GLU A 116 16.35 18.16 -25.46
N THR A 117 16.92 17.93 -24.28
CA THR A 117 18.36 17.89 -24.04
C THR A 117 18.73 16.75 -23.11
N MET A 118 19.96 16.25 -23.16
CA MET A 118 20.37 15.22 -22.20
C MET A 118 20.21 15.72 -20.75
N VAL A 119 19.57 14.90 -19.92
CA VAL A 119 19.43 15.11 -18.46
C VAL A 119 20.24 14.04 -17.76
N THR A 120 21.20 14.50 -16.98
CA THR A 120 22.15 13.66 -16.23
C THR A 120 21.83 13.68 -14.74
N GLU A 121 22.45 12.77 -13.99
CA GLU A 121 22.37 12.70 -12.53
C GLU A 121 22.69 14.04 -11.83
N ASP A 122 23.65 14.79 -12.38
CA ASP A 122 24.12 16.06 -11.84
C ASP A 122 23.12 17.21 -12.04
N ASP A 123 22.15 17.05 -12.96
CA ASP A 123 21.17 18.09 -13.25
C ASP A 123 20.06 18.17 -12.20
N HIS A 124 19.89 17.15 -11.36
CA HIS A 124 18.89 17.11 -10.27
C HIS A 124 17.49 17.56 -10.72
N GLN A 125 16.98 16.94 -11.78
CA GLN A 125 15.64 17.21 -12.31
C GLN A 125 14.62 16.32 -11.62
N TRP A 126 13.53 16.92 -11.17
CA TRP A 126 12.48 16.24 -10.40
C TRP A 126 11.12 16.42 -11.05
N VAL A 127 10.26 15.44 -10.91
CA VAL A 127 8.83 15.53 -11.22
C VAL A 127 8.06 15.43 -9.91
N ILE A 128 7.32 16.48 -9.57
CA ILE A 128 6.61 16.60 -8.30
C ILE A 128 5.13 16.28 -8.51
N PHE A 129 4.59 15.41 -7.67
CA PHE A 129 3.20 15.00 -7.61
C PHE A 129 2.60 15.47 -6.28
N PRO A 130 1.72 16.49 -6.28
CA PRO A 130 0.95 16.86 -5.11
C PRO A 130 0.06 15.71 -4.64
N LEU A 131 0.10 15.40 -3.34
CA LEU A 131 -0.68 14.32 -2.76
C LEU A 131 -1.83 14.87 -1.91
N ILE A 132 -3.01 14.32 -2.11
CA ILE A 132 -4.18 14.55 -1.24
C ILE A 132 -4.33 13.29 -0.39
N LEU A 133 -3.75 13.33 0.81
CA LEU A 133 -3.76 12.20 1.74
C LEU A 133 -4.76 12.45 2.88
N PRO A 134 -5.35 11.39 3.45
CA PRO A 134 -6.27 11.54 4.57
C PRO A 134 -5.55 12.06 5.83
N ASP A 135 -6.09 13.11 6.43
CA ASP A 135 -5.59 13.67 7.69
C ASP A 135 -5.51 12.60 8.78
N GLY A 136 -4.39 12.58 9.51
CA GLY A 136 -4.13 11.63 10.59
C GLY A 136 -3.87 10.19 10.13
N GLY A 137 -3.87 9.92 8.82
CA GLY A 137 -3.42 8.64 8.29
C GLY A 137 -1.91 8.44 8.46
N LYS A 138 -1.46 7.20 8.44
CA LYS A 138 -0.04 6.84 8.43
C LYS A 138 0.34 6.29 7.07
N VAL A 139 1.23 6.98 6.38
CA VAL A 139 1.78 6.50 5.10
C VAL A 139 2.75 5.36 5.37
N THR A 140 2.54 4.23 4.71
CA THR A 140 3.36 3.02 4.83
C THR A 140 4.16 2.68 3.58
N GLY A 141 3.85 3.34 2.46
CA GLY A 141 4.64 3.21 1.25
C GLY A 141 4.01 3.89 0.05
N VAL A 142 4.71 3.80 -1.06
CA VAL A 142 4.27 4.25 -2.38
C VAL A 142 4.60 3.17 -3.38
N MET A 143 3.69 2.91 -4.30
CA MET A 143 3.92 2.10 -5.48
C MET A 143 3.81 2.96 -6.74
N ILE A 144 4.79 2.82 -7.62
CA ILE A 144 4.86 3.53 -8.90
C ILE A 144 4.70 2.51 -10.01
N HIS A 145 3.68 2.71 -10.85
CA HIS A 145 3.53 1.98 -12.11
C HIS A 145 4.18 2.81 -13.21
N TYR A 146 5.31 2.33 -13.74
CA TYR A 146 6.10 3.08 -14.71
C TYR A 146 6.47 2.24 -15.93
N TYR A 147 6.78 2.93 -17.02
CA TYR A 147 7.39 2.36 -18.20
C TYR A 147 8.46 3.29 -18.72
N ILE A 148 9.64 2.76 -19.03
CA ILE A 148 10.70 3.55 -19.65
C ILE A 148 10.82 3.15 -21.12
N ASN A 149 10.57 4.12 -22.00
CA ASN A 149 10.78 3.99 -23.42
C ASN A 149 12.20 4.43 -23.74
N THR A 150 13.12 3.46 -23.83
CA THR A 150 14.52 3.72 -24.14
C THR A 150 15.10 2.61 -25.01
N THR A 151 16.11 2.97 -25.78
CA THR A 151 16.97 2.02 -26.50
C THR A 151 18.20 1.60 -25.70
N ASP A 152 18.58 2.35 -24.67
CA ASP A 152 19.68 2.07 -23.75
C ASP A 152 19.22 2.19 -22.29
N SER A 153 18.98 1.03 -21.67
CA SER A 153 18.48 0.93 -20.31
C SER A 153 19.41 1.53 -19.26
N ALA A 154 20.68 1.78 -19.56
CA ALA A 154 21.63 2.35 -18.60
C ALA A 154 21.57 3.90 -18.55
N THR A 155 20.91 4.54 -19.51
CA THR A 155 20.98 6.00 -19.67
C THR A 155 19.69 6.74 -19.33
N THR A 156 18.56 6.05 -19.23
CA THR A 156 17.27 6.65 -18.89
C THR A 156 16.60 5.85 -17.78
N TYR A 157 16.36 6.49 -16.64
CA TYR A 157 15.82 5.87 -15.43
C TYR A 157 15.26 6.88 -14.45
N ILE A 158 14.47 6.40 -13.49
CA ILE A 158 14.07 7.17 -12.31
C ILE A 158 15.13 6.88 -11.26
N ALA A 159 15.91 7.88 -10.88
CA ALA A 159 17.05 7.72 -9.98
C ALA A 159 16.65 7.68 -8.50
N GLN A 160 15.49 8.26 -8.18
CA GLN A 160 15.10 8.44 -6.79
C GLN A 160 13.61 8.63 -6.66
N THR A 161 13.03 8.01 -5.64
CA THR A 161 11.66 8.21 -5.19
C THR A 161 11.65 8.83 -3.81
N ARG A 162 11.01 9.99 -3.65
CA ARG A 162 11.00 10.72 -2.39
C ARG A 162 9.59 11.13 -2.00
N LEU A 163 9.25 10.98 -0.72
CA LEU A 163 8.08 11.60 -0.13
C LEU A 163 8.51 12.71 0.81
N SER A 164 7.89 13.87 0.67
CA SER A 164 8.14 15.03 1.50
C SER A 164 6.84 15.60 2.06
N GLN A 165 6.98 16.27 3.20
CA GLN A 165 5.88 16.87 3.93
C GLN A 165 6.22 18.31 4.28
N MET A 166 5.34 19.24 3.94
CA MET A 166 5.47 20.65 4.27
C MET A 166 4.47 21.04 5.35
N THR A 167 5.00 21.49 6.48
CA THR A 167 4.21 22.01 7.62
C THR A 167 4.46 23.49 7.81
N THR A 168 3.61 24.17 8.57
CA THR A 168 3.81 25.56 8.97
C THR A 168 4.78 25.66 10.17
N PRO A 169 5.78 26.58 10.18
CA PRO A 169 6.15 27.50 9.10
C PRO A 169 6.81 26.78 7.91
N ASP A 170 6.58 27.31 6.71
CA ASP A 170 6.86 26.64 5.44
C ASP A 170 8.28 26.06 5.34
N GLY A 171 8.36 24.75 5.52
CA GLY A 171 9.57 23.94 5.34
C GLY A 171 9.16 22.53 4.95
N ALA A 172 9.67 22.07 3.80
CA ALA A 172 9.49 20.68 3.36
C ALA A 172 10.51 19.78 4.08
N THR A 173 10.02 18.78 4.79
CA THR A 173 10.80 17.72 5.42
C THR A 173 10.71 16.47 4.58
N VAL A 174 11.85 15.85 4.28
CA VAL A 174 11.88 14.56 3.60
C VAL A 174 11.47 13.46 4.59
N MET A 175 10.41 12.73 4.25
CA MET A 175 9.82 11.69 5.08
C MET A 175 10.24 10.28 4.65
N MET A 176 10.48 10.10 3.35
CA MET A 176 11.03 8.89 2.76
C MET A 176 11.91 9.28 1.58
N ASP A 177 13.05 8.60 1.45
CA ASP A 177 13.99 8.81 0.36
C ASP A 177 14.56 7.44 -0.07
N ASP A 178 14.13 6.96 -1.23
CA ASP A 178 14.55 5.70 -1.84
C ASP A 178 15.40 5.99 -3.08
N ASP A 179 16.70 5.71 -2.98
CA ASP A 179 17.73 5.93 -4.01
C ASP A 179 17.90 4.73 -4.96
N THR A 180 16.91 3.84 -5.01
CA THR A 180 16.90 2.74 -5.97
C THR A 180 16.63 3.26 -7.38
N ASP A 181 17.61 3.08 -8.27
CA ASP A 181 17.43 3.35 -9.70
C ASP A 181 16.39 2.40 -10.32
N LEU A 182 15.37 2.98 -10.95
CA LEU A 182 14.31 2.26 -11.64
C LEU A 182 14.57 2.29 -13.14
N TYR A 183 15.07 1.17 -13.65
CA TYR A 183 15.43 1.01 -15.06
C TYR A 183 14.29 0.38 -15.90
N GLY A 184 14.47 0.40 -17.22
CA GLY A 184 13.60 -0.30 -18.18
C GLY A 184 14.42 -1.01 -19.27
N PRO A 185 13.89 -1.21 -20.49
CA PRO A 185 12.54 -0.86 -20.94
C PRO A 185 11.49 -1.88 -20.48
N GLY A 186 10.25 -1.43 -20.33
CA GLY A 186 9.11 -2.29 -20.00
C GLY A 186 8.19 -1.71 -18.91
N PRO A 187 6.98 -2.26 -18.76
CA PRO A 187 6.09 -1.89 -17.68
C PRO A 187 6.56 -2.56 -16.39
N PHE A 188 6.73 -1.76 -15.34
CA PHE A 188 7.19 -2.22 -14.04
C PHE A 188 6.40 -1.55 -12.93
N GLU A 189 6.44 -2.20 -11.78
CA GLU A 189 5.91 -1.70 -10.52
C GLU A 189 7.07 -1.68 -9.53
N HIS A 190 7.30 -0.53 -8.90
CA HIS A 190 8.27 -0.40 -7.82
C HIS A 190 7.57 0.06 -6.57
N THR A 191 7.86 -0.58 -5.43
CA THR A 191 7.32 -0.21 -4.13
C THR A 191 8.43 0.28 -3.23
N SER A 192 8.29 1.51 -2.76
CA SER A 192 9.15 2.11 -1.74
C SER A 192 8.40 2.10 -0.40
N PHE A 193 9.05 1.58 0.64
CA PHE A 193 8.50 1.56 1.99
C PHE A 193 8.67 2.91 2.66
N ALA A 194 7.63 3.35 3.36
CA ALA A 194 7.63 4.57 4.17
C ALA A 194 7.03 4.27 5.54
N SER A 195 7.21 5.16 6.50
CA SER A 195 6.48 5.08 7.77
C SER A 195 6.44 6.44 8.43
N TYR A 196 5.41 7.23 8.13
CA TYR A 196 5.22 8.54 8.74
C TYR A 196 3.76 8.94 8.85
N GLN A 197 3.47 9.85 9.78
CA GLN A 197 2.13 10.40 9.97
C GLN A 197 1.87 11.51 8.96
N VAL A 198 0.69 11.48 8.34
CA VAL A 198 0.22 12.54 7.45
C VAL A 198 -0.02 13.80 8.28
N GLY A 199 0.72 14.85 7.94
CA GLY A 199 0.54 16.22 8.39
C GLY A 199 0.77 17.17 7.23
N GLY A 200 0.26 18.39 7.31
CA GLY A 200 0.51 19.43 6.30
C GLY A 200 0.25 19.00 4.85
N ALA A 201 0.97 19.62 3.91
CA ALA A 201 0.93 19.25 2.49
C ALA A 201 1.96 18.15 2.20
N ASN A 202 1.59 17.14 1.43
CA ASN A 202 2.49 16.03 1.08
C ASN A 202 2.74 16.00 -0.42
N THR A 203 3.95 15.61 -0.81
CA THR A 203 4.40 15.53 -2.19
C THR A 203 5.20 14.26 -2.41
N LEU A 204 4.98 13.62 -3.55
CA LEU A 204 5.87 12.62 -4.12
C LEU A 204 6.78 13.31 -5.14
N GLU A 205 8.06 13.01 -5.10
CA GLU A 205 9.07 13.61 -5.97
C GLU A 205 9.85 12.46 -6.62
N LEU A 206 9.91 12.46 -7.95
CA LEU A 206 10.70 11.49 -8.71
C LEU A 206 11.88 12.20 -9.36
N LYS A 207 13.10 11.80 -9.02
CA LYS A 207 14.31 12.27 -9.72
C LYS A 207 14.44 11.50 -11.02
N VAL A 208 14.61 12.20 -12.13
CA VAL A 208 14.67 11.59 -13.46
C VAL A 208 16.01 11.86 -14.13
N VAL A 209 16.51 10.84 -14.83
CA VAL A 209 17.64 10.90 -15.75
C VAL A 209 17.16 10.45 -17.11
N ILE A 210 17.42 11.27 -18.13
CA ILE A 210 17.04 10.98 -19.52
C ILE A 210 18.26 11.26 -20.40
N GLY A 211 19.03 10.21 -20.66
CA GLY A 211 20.32 10.29 -21.35
C GLY A 211 20.19 10.51 -22.86
N ASN A 212 19.02 10.26 -23.44
CA ASN A 212 18.73 10.49 -24.84
C ASN A 212 17.41 11.26 -25.00
N PRO A 213 17.37 12.41 -25.71
CA PRO A 213 16.13 13.16 -25.95
C PRO A 213 15.02 12.40 -26.69
N ASP A 214 15.35 11.30 -27.38
CA ASP A 214 14.35 10.43 -28.02
C ASP A 214 13.69 9.44 -27.03
N ASP A 215 14.21 9.34 -25.79
CA ASP A 215 13.65 8.48 -24.75
C ASP A 215 12.52 9.19 -23.97
N SER A 216 11.66 8.40 -23.33
CA SER A 216 10.64 8.91 -22.43
C SER A 216 10.40 8.03 -21.21
N ILE A 217 9.95 8.64 -20.11
CA ILE A 217 9.51 7.93 -18.91
C ILE A 217 8.01 8.15 -18.78
N VAL A 218 7.24 7.06 -18.74
CA VAL A 218 5.79 7.08 -18.63
C VAL A 218 5.39 6.61 -17.25
N ILE A 219 4.60 7.41 -16.55
CA ILE A 219 3.98 7.06 -15.26
C ILE A 219 2.52 6.73 -15.52
N GLY A 220 2.19 5.44 -15.45
CA GLY A 220 0.84 4.94 -15.66
C GLY A 220 -0.07 5.12 -14.44
N GLY A 221 0.52 5.21 -13.26
CA GLY A 221 -0.22 5.34 -12.01
C GLY A 221 0.67 5.37 -10.78
N ILE A 222 0.12 5.90 -9.69
CA ILE A 222 0.80 6.00 -8.41
C ILE A 222 -0.22 5.65 -7.33
N GLU A 223 0.18 4.75 -6.43
CA GLU A 223 -0.63 4.31 -5.31
C GLU A 223 0.11 4.64 -4.00
N ILE A 224 -0.54 5.35 -3.08
CA ILE A 224 -0.01 5.62 -1.74
C ILE A 224 -0.72 4.71 -0.76
N PHE A 225 0.05 3.92 0.00
CA PHE A 225 -0.48 3.06 1.04
C PHE A 225 -0.64 3.84 2.33
N VAL A 226 -1.87 3.93 2.84
CA VAL A 226 -2.18 4.67 4.07
C VAL A 226 -2.96 3.78 5.04
N GLU A 227 -2.46 3.66 6.26
CA GLU A 227 -3.16 3.06 7.40
C GLU A 227 -3.95 4.14 8.15
N ARG A 228 -5.15 3.80 8.64
CA ARG A 228 -5.94 4.64 9.54
C ARG A 228 -6.12 3.99 10.90
#